data_AF-A0AAV4K351-F1
#
_entry.id   AF-A0AAV4K351-F1
#
_cell.length_a   1.000
_cell.length_b   1.000
_cell.length_c   1.000
_cell.angle_alpha   90.00
_cell.angle_beta   90.00
_cell.angle_gamma   90.00
#
_symmetry.space_group_name_H-M   'P 1'
#
loop_
_entity.id
_entity.type
_entity.pdbx_description
1 polymer ?
#
loop_
_entity_poly.entity_id
_entity_poly.type
_entity_poly.pdbx_seq_one_letter_code
_entity_poly.pdbx_strand_id
1 'polypeptide(L)'
;MFPRIENHYTRKSSKRMYPDPSLSIAKIYQLFIEYCQENNLEPASERTYRKIFCEEFNLSFFKPKKDICATCHRYNQLTIAEQEKQREGHDKHIQRYKDSLKAKQMDKD
;
A
#
# COMPACT_ATOMS: atom_id res chain seq x y z
N MET A 1 -6.91 -4.20 -12.49
CA MET A 1 -5.70 -3.53 -11.92
C MET A 1 -6.05 -3.11 -10.49
N PHE A 2 -5.36 -3.65 -9.48
CA PHE A 2 -5.70 -3.39 -8.08
C PHE A 2 -5.29 -1.97 -7.66
N PRO A 3 -6.11 -1.27 -6.84
CA PRO A 3 -5.80 0.06 -6.37
C PRO A 3 -4.55 0.02 -5.49
N ARG A 4 -3.64 0.98 -5.72
CA ARG A 4 -2.37 1.10 -4.99
C ARG A 4 -2.54 2.18 -3.94
N ILE A 5 -2.15 1.89 -2.70
CA ILE A 5 -2.07 2.90 -1.64
C ILE A 5 -0.60 3.27 -1.47
N GLU A 6 -0.19 4.41 -2.02
CA GLU A 6 1.10 5.02 -1.70
C GLU A 6 1.12 5.36 -0.21
N ASN A 7 2.10 4.82 0.52
CA ASN A 7 2.30 5.17 1.91
C ASN A 7 3.18 6.42 1.94
N HIS A 8 2.64 7.55 2.39
CA HIS A 8 3.41 8.79 2.47
C HIS A 8 4.61 8.67 3.41
N TYR A 9 4.67 7.69 4.32
CA TYR A 9 5.80 7.47 5.23
C TYR A 9 6.83 6.41 4.80
N THR A 10 6.66 5.74 3.67
CA THR A 10 7.74 4.86 3.18
C THR A 10 8.97 5.70 2.85
N ARG A 11 10.14 5.31 3.40
CA ARG A 11 11.43 5.93 3.07
C ARG A 11 11.56 6.03 1.55
N LYS A 12 12.10 7.13 1.02
CA LYS A 12 12.29 7.38 -0.44
C LYS A 12 13.00 6.22 -1.17
N SER A 13 13.74 5.38 -0.44
CA SER A 13 14.42 4.17 -0.94
C SER A 13 13.57 2.89 -0.96
N SER A 14 12.42 2.87 -0.28
CA SER A 14 11.54 1.70 -0.21
C SER A 14 10.56 1.70 -1.38
N LYS A 15 10.80 0.81 -2.34
CA LYS A 15 9.85 0.52 -3.44
C LYS A 15 8.71 -0.43 -3.03
N ARG A 16 8.60 -0.76 -1.73
CA ARG A 16 7.67 -1.76 -1.24
C ARG A 16 6.24 -1.25 -1.32
N MET A 17 5.43 -1.93 -2.13
CA MET A 17 4.03 -1.60 -2.35
C MET A 17 3.14 -2.51 -1.49
N TYR A 18 1.96 -2.03 -1.14
CA TYR A 18 1.03 -2.77 -0.28
C TYR A 18 -0.32 -2.86 -0.98
N PRO A 19 -0.82 -4.08 -1.23
CA PRO A 19 -2.17 -4.30 -1.74
C PRO A 19 -3.23 -3.76 -0.77
N ASP A 20 -4.44 -3.59 -1.28
CA ASP A 20 -5.62 -3.25 -0.47
C ASP A 20 -5.76 -4.23 0.73
N PRO A 21 -6.05 -3.73 1.95
CA PRO A 21 -6.13 -4.57 3.14
C PRO A 21 -7.28 -5.59 3.12
N SER A 22 -8.27 -5.44 2.22
CA SER A 22 -9.31 -6.46 1.98
C SER A 22 -8.81 -7.65 1.15
N LEU A 23 -7.65 -7.53 0.48
CA LEU A 23 -7.06 -8.56 -0.34
C LEU A 23 -5.98 -9.30 0.44
N SER A 24 -6.13 -10.62 0.56
CA SER A 24 -5.07 -11.50 1.07
C SER A 24 -4.27 -12.09 -0.09
N ILE A 25 -3.01 -12.46 0.17
CA ILE A 25 -2.18 -13.18 -0.80
C ILE A 25 -2.84 -14.45 -1.34
N ALA A 26 -3.63 -15.13 -0.50
CA ALA A 26 -4.42 -16.29 -0.88
C ALA A 26 -5.54 -15.90 -1.85
N LYS A 27 -6.26 -14.81 -1.58
CA LYS A 27 -7.31 -14.28 -2.46
C LYS A 27 -6.76 -13.87 -3.84
N ILE A 28 -5.61 -13.19 -3.86
CA ILE A 28 -4.98 -12.78 -5.12
C ILE A 28 -4.44 -14.01 -5.88
N TYR A 29 -3.92 -15.01 -5.18
CA TYR A 29 -3.52 -16.27 -5.83
C TYR A 29 -4.71 -17.03 -6.41
N GLN A 30 -5.88 -17.04 -5.75
CA GLN A 30 -7.10 -17.61 -6.33
C GLN A 30 -7.50 -16.89 -7.63
N LEU A 31 -7.50 -15.55 -7.63
CA LEU A 31 -7.78 -14.76 -8.84
C LEU A 31 -6.73 -15.02 -9.95
N PHE A 32 -5.48 -15.28 -9.59
CA PHE A 32 -4.45 -15.68 -10.55
C PHE A 32 -4.74 -17.05 -11.16
N ILE A 33 -5.20 -18.03 -10.38
CA ILE A 33 -5.62 -19.33 -10.90
C ILE A 33 -6.80 -19.18 -11.84
N GLU A 34 -7.82 -18.41 -11.46
CA GLU A 34 -8.99 -18.12 -12.30
C GLU A 34 -8.56 -17.50 -13.64
N TYR A 35 -7.70 -16.47 -13.59
CA TYR A 35 -7.13 -15.87 -14.79
C TYR A 35 -6.36 -16.88 -15.66
N CYS A 36 -5.56 -17.76 -15.07
CA CYS A 36 -4.85 -18.80 -15.80
C CYS A 36 -5.83 -19.76 -16.50
N GLN A 37 -6.89 -20.17 -15.81
CA GLN A 37 -7.93 -21.04 -16.38
C GLN A 37 -8.65 -20.37 -17.56
N GLU A 38 -9.05 -19.10 -17.41
CA GLU A 38 -9.72 -18.33 -18.46
C GLU A 38 -8.85 -18.15 -19.72
N ASN A 39 -7.52 -18.12 -19.54
CA ASN A 39 -6.56 -17.91 -20.63
C ASN A 39 -5.88 -19.20 -21.12
N ASN A 40 -6.32 -20.38 -20.65
CA ASN A 40 -5.69 -21.68 -20.95
C ASN A 40 -4.18 -21.70 -20.65
N LEU A 41 -3.78 -21.09 -19.53
CA LEU A 41 -2.41 -21.07 -19.02
C LEU A 41 -2.28 -22.04 -17.84
N GLU A 42 -1.12 -22.69 -17.72
CA GLU A 42 -0.81 -23.44 -16.50
C GLU A 42 -0.37 -22.49 -15.37
N PRO A 43 -1.05 -22.53 -14.19
CA PRO A 43 -0.67 -21.70 -13.07
C PRO A 43 0.62 -22.21 -12.41
N ALA A 44 1.52 -21.28 -12.04
CA ALA A 44 2.67 -21.60 -11.21
C ALA A 44 2.24 -21.98 -9.78
N SER A 45 3.07 -22.75 -9.07
CA SER A 45 2.79 -23.10 -7.68
C SER A 45 2.63 -21.86 -6.79
N GLU A 46 1.82 -21.96 -5.75
CA GLU A 46 1.59 -20.87 -4.79
C GLU A 46 2.91 -20.35 -4.20
N ARG A 47 3.87 -21.24 -3.94
CA ARG A 47 5.19 -20.87 -3.44
C ARG A 47 5.95 -20.00 -4.45
N THR A 48 5.96 -20.40 -5.72
CA THR A 48 6.60 -19.64 -6.80
C THR A 48 5.92 -18.29 -6.98
N TYR A 49 4.60 -18.27 -6.99
CA TYR A 49 3.80 -17.05 -7.08
C TYR A 49 4.13 -16.08 -5.93
N ARG A 50 4.12 -16.57 -4.68
CA ARG A 50 4.46 -15.76 -3.49
C ARG A 50 5.87 -15.21 -3.55
N LYS A 51 6.84 -16.01 -4.02
CA LYS A 51 8.23 -15.55 -4.17
C LYS A 51 8.31 -14.38 -5.14
N ILE A 52 7.75 -14.52 -6.33
CA ILE A 52 7.72 -13.46 -7.35
C ILE A 52 6.97 -12.23 -6.83
N PHE A 53 5.82 -12.43 -6.17
CA PHE A 53 5.02 -11.37 -5.58
C PHE A 53 5.80 -10.53 -4.54
N CYS A 54 6.52 -11.20 -3.64
CA CYS A 54 7.24 -10.55 -2.55
C CYS A 54 8.62 -10.00 -2.96
N GLU A 55 9.35 -10.69 -3.82
CA GLU A 55 10.75 -10.38 -4.16
C GLU A 55 10.85 -9.50 -5.41
N GLU A 56 10.18 -9.89 -6.49
CA GLU A 56 10.28 -9.19 -7.79
C GLU A 56 9.38 -7.95 -7.83
N PHE A 57 8.13 -8.08 -7.37
CA PHE A 57 7.19 -6.95 -7.30
C PHE A 57 7.32 -6.15 -6.00
N ASN A 58 8.11 -6.63 -5.03
CA ASN A 58 8.27 -6.03 -3.71
C ASN A 58 6.92 -5.70 -3.04
N LEU A 59 5.93 -6.58 -3.20
CA LEU A 59 4.61 -6.42 -2.60
C LEU A 59 4.55 -7.19 -1.27
N SER A 60 4.06 -6.53 -0.21
CA SER A 60 3.83 -7.18 1.08
C SER A 60 2.42 -6.88 1.59
N PHE A 61 1.79 -7.83 2.27
CA PHE A 61 0.52 -7.64 2.95
C PHE A 61 0.68 -7.16 4.39
N PHE A 62 1.89 -7.26 4.95
CA PHE A 62 2.17 -6.85 6.31
C PHE A 62 2.94 -5.52 6.32
N LYS A 63 2.28 -4.47 6.84
CA LYS A 63 2.95 -3.23 7.25
C LYS A 63 3.30 -3.36 8.74
N PRO A 64 4.59 -3.32 9.12
CA PRO A 64 4.95 -3.22 10.53
C PRO A 64 4.30 -1.96 11.12
N LYS A 65 3.64 -2.09 12.29
CA LYS A 65 2.97 -0.96 12.97
C LYS A 65 3.89 0.23 13.23
N LYS A 66 5.21 0.00 13.32
CA LYS A 66 6.25 1.02 13.52
C LYS A 66 6.42 1.94 12.30
N ASP A 67 6.05 1.51 11.10
CA ASP A 67 6.19 2.23 9.84
C ASP A 67 4.88 2.89 9.36
N ILE A 68 3.89 2.99 10.24
CA ILE A 68 2.58 3.60 9.95
C ILE A 68 2.43 4.85 10.80
N CYS A 69 2.01 5.95 10.16
CA CYS A 69 1.64 7.14 10.90
C CYS A 69 0.41 6.89 11.76
N ALA A 70 0.55 7.09 13.06
CA ALA A 70 -0.53 6.90 14.03
C ALA A 70 -1.75 7.78 13.70
N THR A 71 -1.53 9.01 13.20
CA THR A 71 -2.61 9.93 12.81
C THR A 71 -3.40 9.39 11.62
N CYS A 72 -2.74 9.01 10.53
CA CYS A 72 -3.40 8.47 9.34
C CYS A 72 -4.02 7.10 9.59
N HIS A 73 -3.35 6.24 10.39
CA HIS A 73 -3.90 4.94 10.77
C HIS A 73 -5.22 5.11 11.52
N ARG A 74 -5.26 5.99 12.54
CA ARG A 74 -6.50 6.27 13.29
C ARG A 74 -7.58 6.84 12.37
N TYR A 75 -7.24 7.80 11.52
CA TYR A 75 -8.18 8.41 10.57
C TYR A 75 -8.82 7.37 9.63
N ASN A 76 -8.02 6.44 9.09
CA ASN A 76 -8.51 5.39 8.19
C ASN A 76 -9.37 4.32 8.89
N GLN A 77 -9.33 4.24 10.22
CA GLN A 77 -10.20 3.35 11.00
C GLN A 77 -11.56 3.97 11.35
N LEU A 78 -11.75 5.26 11.07
CA LEU A 78 -13.00 5.96 11.32
C LEU A 78 -14.07 5.62 10.27
N THR A 79 -15.33 5.78 10.64
CA THR A 79 -16.45 5.71 9.69
C THR A 79 -16.39 6.85 8.68
N ILE A 80 -17.08 6.72 7.53
CA ILE A 80 -17.11 7.76 6.49
C ILE A 80 -17.57 9.12 7.07
N ALA A 81 -18.62 9.12 7.89
CA ALA A 81 -19.13 10.35 8.52
C ALA A 81 -18.11 11.01 9.47
N GLU A 82 -17.31 10.23 10.19
CA GLU A 82 -16.25 10.73 11.06
C GLU A 82 -15.03 11.21 10.25
N GLN A 83 -14.70 10.52 9.15
CA GLN A 83 -13.67 10.95 8.22
C GLN A 83 -14.01 12.31 7.62
N GLU A 84 -15.24 12.53 7.14
CA GLU A 84 -15.65 13.83 6.61
C GLU A 84 -15.48 14.96 7.62
N LYS A 85 -15.84 14.73 8.89
CA LYS A 85 -15.64 15.70 9.97
C LYS A 85 -14.17 16.00 10.26
N GLN A 86 -13.28 15.02 10.08
CA GLN A 86 -11.86 15.13 10.39
C GLN A 86 -10.99 15.38 9.15
N ARG A 87 -11.60 15.48 7.97
CA ARG A 87 -10.92 15.57 6.68
C ARG A 87 -9.95 16.73 6.62
N GLU A 88 -10.38 17.93 7.03
CA GLU A 88 -9.53 19.12 6.98
C GLU A 88 -8.27 18.97 7.85
N GLY A 89 -8.42 18.39 9.04
CA GLY A 89 -7.30 18.11 9.94
C GLY A 89 -6.33 17.08 9.36
N HIS A 90 -6.86 16.04 8.71
CA HIS A 90 -6.07 15.04 8.02
C HIS A 90 -5.34 15.64 6.80
N ASP A 91 -6.00 16.46 5.99
CA ASP A 91 -5.41 17.10 4.81
C ASP A 91 -4.27 18.05 5.21
N LYS A 92 -4.43 18.82 6.29
CA LYS A 92 -3.36 19.65 6.87
C LYS A 92 -2.16 18.81 7.32
N HIS A 93 -2.40 17.65 7.95
CA HIS A 93 -1.34 16.73 8.33
C HIS A 93 -0.55 16.23 7.10
N ILE A 94 -1.24 15.82 6.03
CA ILE A 94 -0.61 15.39 4.78
C ILE A 94 0.18 16.53 4.12
N GLN A 95 -0.38 17.75 4.12
CA GLN A 95 0.26 18.90 3.50
C GLN A 95 1.59 19.26 4.18
N ARG A 96 1.63 19.31 5.52
CA ARG A 96 2.86 19.58 6.28
C ARG A 96 3.98 18.58 5.96
N TYR A 97 3.62 17.31 5.76
CA TYR A 97 4.57 16.29 5.36
C TYR A 97 5.14 16.57 3.96
N LYS A 98 4.28 16.88 2.99
CA LYS A 98 4.69 17.23 1.61
C LYS A 98 5.61 18.46 1.60
N ASP A 99 5.30 19.47 2.39
CA ASP A 99 6.11 20.69 2.49
C ASP A 99 7.49 20.39 3.11
N SER A 100 7.56 19.54 4.14
CA SER A 100 8.83 19.07 4.70
C SER A 100 9.69 18.31 3.70
N LEU A 101 9.08 17.47 2.84
CA LEU A 101 9.80 16.78 1.78
C LEU A 101 10.35 17.74 0.72
N LYS A 102 9.56 18.74 0.32
CA LYS A 102 9.98 19.78 -0.64
C LYS A 102 11.16 20.57 -0.08
N ALA A 103 11.09 21.02 1.17
CA ALA A 103 12.17 21.75 1.81
C ALA A 103 13.48 20.93 1.85
N LYS A 104 13.42 19.63 2.16
CA LYS A 104 14.58 18.73 2.13
C LYS A 104 15.13 18.45 0.74
N GLN A 105 14.30 18.61 -0.30
CA GLN A 105 14.75 18.47 -1.68
C GLN A 105 15.48 19.72 -2.14
N MET A 106 14.96 20.90 -1.78
CA MET A 106 15.57 22.20 -2.07
C MET A 106 16.91 22.42 -1.35
N ASP A 107 17.10 21.83 -0.16
CA ASP A 107 18.38 21.88 0.58
C ASP A 107 19.49 20.99 -0.04
N LYS A 108 19.15 20.21 -1.07
CA LYS A 108 20.04 19.24 -1.71
C LYS A 108 20.57 19.68 -3.08
N ASP A 109 20.10 20.82 -3.57
CA ASP A 109 20.59 21.55 -4.75
C ASP A 109 21.47 22.73 -4.29
#